data_AF-A0A3D4QY45-F1
#
_entry.id   AF-A0A3D4QY45-F1
#
_cell.length_a   1.000
_cell.length_b   1.000
_cell.length_c   1.000
_cell.angle_alpha   90.00
_cell.angle_beta   90.00
_cell.angle_gamma   90.00
#
_symmetry.space_group_name_H-M   'P 1'
#
loop_
_entity.id
_entity.type
_entity.pdbx_description
1 polymer ?
#
loop_
_entity_poly.entity_id
_entity_poly.type
_entity_poly.pdbx_seq_one_letter_code
_entity_poly.pdbx_strand_id
1 'polypeptide(L)'
;MDTISKEKAAVLWNELIEYEKNNEMTDDERTALKEWVLAGNSVHDNGSMAFTEGGVPCDFLDDYRYQEEIRRDLEKLSPREEENYLARLRGEDTIDNLREDLDELHFKVRIYEQMLRSYGLFEETEQKIEIAKEQSAKQEMQFKEWRFAHPDAELPFD
;
A
#
# COMPACT_ATOMS: atom_id res chain seq x y z
N MET A 1 13.16 -21.14 23.96
CA MET A 1 11.97 -21.61 23.23
C MET A 1 11.02 -22.17 24.25
N ASP A 2 9.96 -21.42 24.58
CA ASP A 2 8.92 -21.93 25.46
C ASP A 2 8.23 -23.11 24.76
N THR A 3 8.08 -24.21 25.50
CA THR A 3 7.42 -25.40 24.98
C THR A 3 5.91 -25.16 24.98
N ILE A 4 5.29 -25.25 23.81
CA ILE A 4 3.83 -25.13 23.64
C ILE A 4 3.15 -26.21 24.50
N SER A 5 2.10 -25.83 25.25
CA SER A 5 1.35 -26.80 26.05
C SER A 5 0.70 -27.86 25.14
N LYS A 6 0.55 -29.09 25.63
CA LYS A 6 -0.09 -30.17 24.85
C LYS A 6 -1.51 -29.81 24.40
N GLU A 7 -2.24 -29.08 25.22
CA GLU A 7 -3.59 -28.60 24.93
C GLU A 7 -3.58 -27.59 23.78
N LYS A 8 -2.68 -26.60 23.83
CA LYS A 8 -2.53 -25.63 22.73
C LYS A 8 -2.10 -26.31 21.44
N ALA A 9 -1.14 -27.23 21.50
CA ALA A 9 -0.70 -27.98 20.32
C ALA A 9 -1.83 -28.81 19.67
N ALA A 10 -2.70 -29.41 20.48
CA ALA A 10 -3.86 -30.16 19.97
C ALA A 10 -4.88 -29.25 19.27
N VAL A 11 -5.13 -28.06 19.82
CA VAL A 11 -6.01 -27.06 19.20
C VAL A 11 -5.46 -26.62 17.85
N LEU A 12 -4.19 -26.21 17.80
CA LEU A 12 -3.55 -25.73 16.57
C LEU A 12 -3.48 -26.82 15.49
N TRP A 13 -3.29 -28.09 15.86
CA TRP A 13 -3.34 -29.18 14.88
C TRP A 13 -4.74 -29.38 14.29
N ASN A 14 -5.79 -29.27 15.10
CA ASN A 14 -7.16 -29.36 14.59
C ASN A 14 -7.49 -28.19 13.66
N GLU A 15 -7.06 -26.97 14.03
CA GLU A 15 -7.17 -25.79 13.16
C GLU A 15 -6.49 -26.03 11.82
N LEU A 16 -5.26 -26.55 11.83
CA LEU A 16 -4.54 -26.86 10.59
C LEU A 16 -5.29 -27.85 9.70
N ILE A 17 -5.78 -28.96 10.27
CA ILE A 17 -6.47 -30.01 9.49
C ILE A 17 -7.71 -29.45 8.80
N GLU A 18 -8.52 -28.65 9.52
CA GLU A 18 -9.70 -28.02 8.93
C GLU A 18 -9.32 -26.95 7.91
N TYR A 19 -8.27 -26.18 8.19
CA TYR A 19 -7.78 -25.16 7.27
C TYR A 19 -7.25 -25.77 5.96
N GLU A 20 -6.47 -26.85 6.02
CA GLU A 20 -5.95 -27.57 4.86
C GLU A 20 -7.03 -28.20 3.98
N LYS A 21 -8.18 -28.52 4.56
CA LYS A 21 -9.31 -29.09 3.85
C LYS A 21 -10.11 -28.04 3.08
N ASN A 22 -10.17 -26.83 3.61
CA ASN A 22 -11.01 -25.76 3.06
C ASN A 22 -10.25 -24.79 2.15
N ASN A 23 -8.92 -24.85 2.12
CA ASN A 23 -8.08 -23.95 1.33
C ASN A 23 -7.20 -24.72 0.33
N GLU A 24 -7.24 -24.31 -0.93
CA GLU A 24 -6.32 -24.80 -1.96
C GLU A 24 -4.92 -24.26 -1.73
N MET A 25 -3.93 -25.15 -1.72
CA MET A 25 -2.54 -24.82 -1.42
C MET A 25 -1.55 -25.61 -2.27
N THR A 26 -0.41 -25.00 -2.57
CA THR A 26 0.76 -25.67 -3.12
C THR A 26 1.50 -26.46 -2.04
N ASP A 27 2.45 -27.31 -2.45
CA ASP A 27 3.27 -28.09 -1.51
C ASP A 27 4.18 -27.18 -0.65
N ASP A 28 4.66 -26.08 -1.22
CA ASP A 28 5.48 -25.08 -0.52
C ASP A 28 4.65 -24.33 0.53
N GLU A 29 3.45 -23.87 0.16
CA GLU A 29 2.50 -23.22 1.08
C GLU A 29 2.15 -24.16 2.25
N ARG A 30 1.90 -25.44 1.95
CA ARG A 30 1.60 -26.45 2.96
C ARG A 30 2.75 -26.69 3.92
N THR A 31 3.98 -26.68 3.41
CA THR A 31 5.19 -26.86 4.22
C THR A 31 5.39 -25.67 5.15
N ALA A 32 5.31 -24.45 4.61
CA ALA A 32 5.44 -23.22 5.39
C ALA A 32 4.36 -23.10 6.47
N LEU A 33 3.10 -23.44 6.15
CA LEU A 33 2.00 -23.42 7.11
C LEU A 33 2.21 -24.41 8.27
N LYS A 34 2.76 -25.59 7.99
CA LYS A 34 3.10 -26.57 9.03
C LYS A 34 4.21 -26.07 9.95
N GLU A 35 5.25 -25.45 9.40
CA GLU A 35 6.32 -24.85 10.19
C GLU A 35 5.80 -23.71 11.08
N TRP A 36 4.90 -22.87 10.54
CA TRP A 36 4.22 -21.80 11.28
C TRP A 36 3.41 -22.33 12.47
N VAL A 37 2.61 -23.38 12.25
CA VAL A 37 1.82 -24.03 13.31
C VAL A 37 2.71 -24.72 14.34
N LEU A 38 3.80 -25.38 13.90
CA LEU A 38 4.79 -26.00 14.79
C LEU A 38 5.51 -24.97 15.68
N ALA A 39 5.65 -23.73 15.20
CA ALA A 39 6.14 -22.60 15.99
C ALA A 39 5.11 -22.07 17.00
N GLY A 40 3.87 -22.55 16.96
CA GLY A 40 2.83 -22.28 17.96
C GLY A 40 1.87 -21.16 17.61
N ASN A 41 1.75 -20.84 16.32
CA ASN A 41 0.88 -19.81 15.79
C ASN A 41 -0.40 -20.41 15.20
N SER A 42 -1.50 -19.65 15.20
CA SER A 42 -2.74 -20.05 14.53
C SER A 42 -2.64 -19.85 13.02
N VAL A 43 -3.34 -20.67 12.26
CA VAL A 43 -3.51 -20.53 10.81
C VAL A 43 -4.27 -19.26 10.43
N HIS A 44 -5.06 -18.71 11.36
CA HIS A 44 -5.84 -17.47 11.19
C HIS A 44 -5.07 -16.21 11.63
N ASP A 45 -3.87 -16.38 12.17
CA ASP A 45 -2.96 -15.28 12.48
C ASP A 45 -1.96 -15.09 11.34
N ASN A 46 -1.36 -13.91 11.28
CA ASN A 46 -0.28 -13.60 10.34
C ASN A 46 0.90 -12.92 11.06
N GLY A 47 2.09 -12.96 10.45
CA GLY A 47 3.31 -12.41 11.06
C GLY A 47 3.41 -10.89 11.02
N SER A 48 2.61 -10.27 10.16
CA SER A 48 2.75 -8.86 9.74
C SER A 48 1.69 -7.94 10.36
N MET A 49 0.77 -8.47 11.17
CA MET A 49 -0.49 -7.81 11.58
C MET A 49 -1.26 -7.22 10.38
N ALA A 50 -1.18 -7.88 9.23
CA ALA A 50 -1.77 -7.44 7.98
C ALA A 50 -3.31 -7.54 8.03
N PHE A 51 -3.95 -6.58 7.37
CA PHE A 51 -5.39 -6.53 7.14
C PHE A 51 -5.65 -6.37 5.65
N THR A 52 -6.73 -6.97 5.17
CA THR A 52 -7.29 -6.70 3.84
C THR A 52 -7.70 -5.23 3.73
N GLU A 53 -7.87 -4.72 2.50
CA GLU A 53 -8.38 -3.37 2.25
C GLU A 53 -9.74 -3.10 2.94
N GLY A 54 -10.54 -4.15 3.16
CA GLY A 54 -11.81 -4.09 3.88
C GLY A 54 -11.69 -4.03 5.41
N GLY A 55 -10.47 -4.01 5.96
CA GLY A 55 -10.22 -4.00 7.41
C GLY A 55 -10.44 -5.35 8.10
N VAL A 56 -10.48 -6.45 7.34
CA VAL A 56 -10.52 -7.82 7.90
C VAL A 56 -9.09 -8.32 8.07
N PRO A 57 -8.70 -8.87 9.24
CA PRO A 57 -7.38 -9.47 9.43
C PRO A 57 -7.08 -10.53 8.37
N CYS A 58 -5.89 -10.47 7.78
CA CYS A 58 -5.40 -11.51 6.88
C CYS A 58 -5.05 -12.78 7.68
N ASP A 59 -5.24 -13.94 7.07
CA ASP A 59 -4.73 -15.19 7.62
C ASP A 59 -3.28 -15.46 7.18
N PHE A 60 -2.72 -16.60 7.59
CA PHE A 60 -1.35 -16.97 7.23
C PHE A 60 -1.14 -17.01 5.71
N LEU A 61 -2.10 -17.57 4.97
CA LEU A 61 -1.93 -17.86 3.55
C LEU A 61 -2.01 -16.57 2.73
N ASP A 62 -2.87 -15.64 3.12
CA ASP A 62 -2.94 -14.29 2.55
C ASP A 62 -1.59 -13.56 2.69
N ASP A 63 -1.04 -13.49 3.91
CA ASP A 63 0.25 -12.84 4.16
C ASP A 63 1.37 -13.57 3.42
N TYR A 64 1.43 -14.90 3.49
CA TYR A 64 2.46 -15.68 2.81
C TYR A 64 2.48 -15.46 1.30
N ARG A 65 1.31 -15.49 0.64
CA ARG A 65 1.20 -15.29 -0.81
C ARG A 65 1.62 -13.88 -1.22
N TYR A 66 1.23 -12.87 -0.45
CA TYR A 66 1.64 -11.49 -0.69
C TYR A 66 3.16 -11.31 -0.54
N GLN A 67 3.78 -11.90 0.48
CA GLN A 67 5.23 -11.87 0.65
C GLN A 67 5.96 -12.60 -0.49
N GLU A 68 5.42 -13.72 -0.98
CA GLU A 68 5.97 -14.43 -2.14
C GLU A 68 5.83 -13.64 -3.44
N GLU A 69 4.72 -12.92 -3.64
CA GLU A 69 4.56 -11.99 -4.76
C GLU A 69 5.64 -10.90 -4.74
N ILE A 70 5.84 -10.27 -3.59
CA ILE A 70 6.92 -9.30 -3.39
C ILE A 70 8.28 -9.91 -3.75
N ARG A 71 8.61 -11.10 -3.22
CA ARG A 71 9.90 -11.76 -3.52
C ARG A 71 10.09 -12.00 -5.01
N ARG A 72 9.06 -12.51 -5.70
CA ARG A 72 9.09 -12.75 -7.16
C ARG A 72 9.27 -11.48 -7.97
N ASP A 73 8.71 -10.37 -7.51
CA ASP A 73 8.90 -9.09 -8.18
C ASP A 73 10.32 -8.57 -7.96
N LEU A 74 10.82 -8.64 -6.73
CA LEU A 74 12.20 -8.24 -6.41
C LEU A 74 13.25 -9.02 -7.21
N GLU A 75 13.05 -10.32 -7.45
CA GLU A 75 13.96 -11.14 -8.26
C GLU A 75 14.17 -10.63 -9.69
N LYS A 76 13.22 -9.86 -10.23
CA LYS A 76 13.27 -9.32 -11.60
C LYS A 76 13.96 -7.96 -11.67
N LEU A 77 14.22 -7.33 -10.53
CA LEU A 77 14.67 -5.95 -10.44
C LEU A 77 16.19 -5.86 -10.25
N SER A 78 16.78 -4.79 -10.75
CA SER A 78 18.13 -4.40 -10.33
C SER A 78 18.13 -3.88 -8.89
N PRO A 79 19.28 -3.84 -8.19
CA PRO A 79 19.33 -3.37 -6.79
C PRO A 79 18.74 -1.96 -6.58
N ARG A 80 18.87 -1.09 -7.57
CA ARG A 80 18.31 0.27 -7.53
C ARG A 80 16.79 0.27 -7.69
N GLU A 81 16.27 -0.55 -8.60
CA GLU A 81 14.83 -0.71 -8.81
C GLU A 81 14.16 -1.41 -7.62
N GLU A 82 14.84 -2.36 -6.99
CA GLU A 82 14.42 -3.01 -5.74
C GLU A 82 14.27 -1.98 -4.61
N GLU A 83 15.27 -1.11 -4.40
CA GLU A 83 15.18 -0.04 -3.39
C GLU A 83 13.99 0.88 -3.63
N ASN A 84 13.78 1.27 -4.89
CA ASN A 84 12.66 2.12 -5.32
C ASN A 84 11.30 1.44 -5.11
N TYR A 85 11.18 0.16 -5.45
CA TYR A 85 9.99 -0.65 -5.25
C TYR A 85 9.64 -0.78 -3.77
N LEU A 86 10.62 -1.15 -2.93
CA LEU A 86 10.43 -1.28 -1.50
C LEU A 86 10.09 0.05 -0.82
N ALA A 87 10.66 1.17 -1.29
CA ALA A 87 10.28 2.50 -0.82
C ALA A 87 8.79 2.79 -1.09
N ARG A 88 8.29 2.51 -2.30
CA ARG A 88 6.86 2.68 -2.61
C ARG A 88 5.96 1.82 -1.71
N LEU A 89 6.34 0.57 -1.44
CA LEU A 89 5.61 -0.30 -0.52
C LEU A 89 5.53 0.26 0.91
N ARG A 90 6.53 1.04 1.34
CA ARG A 90 6.52 1.74 2.64
C ARG A 90 5.79 3.09 2.62
N GLY A 91 5.33 3.55 1.46
CA GLY A 91 4.80 4.90 1.28
C GLY A 91 5.89 5.97 1.29
N GLU A 92 7.11 5.61 0.94
CA GLU A 92 8.27 6.51 0.83
C GLU A 92 8.56 6.84 -0.64
N ASP A 93 9.01 8.07 -0.89
CA ASP A 93 9.40 8.53 -2.22
C ASP A 93 10.91 8.67 -2.33
N THR A 94 11.51 7.93 -3.28
CA THR A 94 12.91 8.15 -3.69
C THR A 94 12.97 9.21 -4.78
N ILE A 95 14.17 9.77 -5.02
CA ILE A 95 14.39 10.72 -6.12
C ILE A 95 14.01 10.09 -7.47
N ASP A 96 14.25 8.80 -7.64
CA ASP A 96 13.93 8.10 -8.88
C ASP A 96 12.42 7.91 -9.06
N ASN A 97 11.70 7.51 -8.00
CA ASN A 97 10.24 7.42 -8.02
C ASN A 97 9.61 8.76 -8.40
N LEU A 98 10.05 9.84 -7.73
CA LEU A 98 9.55 11.19 -8.01
C LEU A 98 9.86 11.64 -9.43
N ARG A 99 11.03 11.24 -9.97
CA ARG A 99 11.41 11.56 -11.33
C ARG A 99 10.55 10.81 -12.34
N GLU A 100 10.31 9.52 -12.13
CA GLU A 100 9.43 8.71 -12.97
C GLU A 100 8.01 9.28 -12.99
N ASP A 101 7.46 9.61 -11.82
CA ASP A 101 6.12 10.20 -11.70
C ASP A 101 6.03 11.57 -12.38
N LEU A 102 7.09 12.38 -12.25
CA LEU A 102 7.20 13.67 -12.92
C LEU A 102 7.26 13.52 -14.45
N ASP A 103 8.04 12.56 -14.94
CA ASP A 103 8.17 12.28 -16.38
C ASP A 103 6.83 11.80 -16.98
N GLU A 104 6.12 10.92 -16.27
CA GLU A 104 4.77 10.46 -16.65
C GLU A 104 3.74 11.61 -16.64
N LEU A 105 3.80 12.49 -15.64
CA LEU A 105 2.93 13.66 -15.58
C LEU A 105 3.21 14.63 -16.74
N HIS A 106 4.48 14.92 -17.02
CA HIS A 106 4.87 15.76 -18.16
C HIS A 106 4.39 15.16 -19.48
N PHE A 107 4.51 13.84 -19.64
CA PHE A 107 3.99 13.15 -20.82
C PHE A 107 2.48 13.37 -20.98
N LYS A 108 1.69 13.12 -19.93
CA LYS A 108 0.24 13.31 -19.92
C LYS A 108 -0.16 14.76 -20.22
N VAL A 109 0.47 15.73 -19.56
CA VAL A 109 0.20 17.16 -19.77
C VAL A 109 0.41 17.55 -21.23
N ARG A 110 1.50 17.08 -21.86
CA ARG A 110 1.76 17.34 -23.27
C ARG A 110 0.67 16.78 -24.19
N ILE A 111 0.19 15.56 -23.93
CA ILE A 111 -0.88 14.95 -24.71
C ILE A 111 -2.21 15.71 -24.52
N TYR A 112 -2.53 16.08 -23.28
CA TYR A 112 -3.72 16.87 -22.99
C TYR A 112 -3.69 18.23 -23.66
N GLU A 113 -2.56 18.94 -23.61
CA GLU A 113 -2.40 20.20 -24.33
C GLU A 113 -2.66 20.04 -25.83
N GLN A 114 -2.07 19.01 -26.45
CA GLN A 114 -2.28 18.74 -27.89
C GLN A 114 -3.76 18.51 -28.21
N MET A 115 -4.46 17.74 -27.37
CA MET A 115 -5.90 17.50 -27.50
C MET A 115 -6.69 18.80 -27.31
N LEU A 116 -6.43 19.57 -26.28
CA LEU A 116 -7.13 20.83 -26.03
C LEU A 116 -6.96 21.82 -27.20
N ARG A 117 -5.76 21.88 -27.78
CA ARG A 117 -5.51 22.69 -28.98
C ARG A 117 -6.28 22.17 -30.20
N SER A 118 -6.30 20.87 -30.44
CA SER A 118 -7.01 20.29 -31.59
C SER A 118 -8.52 20.50 -31.53
N TYR A 119 -9.09 20.57 -30.33
CA TYR A 119 -10.52 20.88 -30.11
C TYR A 119 -10.81 22.38 -29.88
N GLY A 120 -9.80 23.25 -29.92
CA GLY A 120 -9.97 24.69 -29.71
C GLY A 120 -10.34 25.09 -28.27
N LEU A 121 -10.13 24.21 -27.30
CA LEU A 121 -10.45 24.39 -25.87
C LEU A 121 -9.28 24.92 -25.04
N PHE A 122 -8.13 25.16 -25.67
CA PHE A 122 -6.90 25.51 -24.96
C PHE A 122 -7.03 26.82 -24.16
N GLU A 123 -7.55 27.88 -24.78
CA GLU A 123 -7.68 29.20 -24.13
C GLU A 123 -8.68 29.18 -22.97
N GLU A 124 -9.83 28.52 -23.13
CA GLU A 124 -10.80 28.32 -22.04
C GLU A 124 -10.17 27.54 -20.88
N THR A 125 -9.35 26.53 -21.19
CA THR A 125 -8.68 25.72 -20.17
C THR A 125 -7.67 26.54 -19.38
N GLU A 126 -6.84 27.34 -20.05
CA GLU A 126 -5.89 28.25 -19.39
C GLU A 126 -6.60 29.24 -18.45
N GLN A 127 -7.72 29.83 -18.89
CA GLN A 127 -8.52 30.71 -18.03
C GLN A 127 -9.04 29.99 -16.78
N LYS A 128 -9.53 28.75 -16.93
CA LYS A 128 -10.00 27.94 -15.80
C LYS A 128 -8.87 27.58 -14.84
N ILE A 129 -7.69 27.24 -15.37
CA ILE A 129 -6.50 26.97 -14.55
C ILE A 129 -6.13 28.19 -13.72
N GLU A 130 -6.12 29.39 -14.31
CA GLU A 130 -5.77 30.60 -13.59
C GLU A 130 -6.78 30.94 -12.48
N ILE A 131 -8.08 30.82 -12.78
CA ILE A 131 -9.14 30.98 -11.78
C ILE A 131 -8.95 29.98 -10.63
N ALA A 132 -8.64 28.72 -10.93
CA ALA A 132 -8.42 27.69 -9.91
C ALA A 132 -7.19 28.00 -9.04
N LYS A 133 -6.09 28.51 -9.62
CA LYS A 133 -4.90 28.95 -8.87
C LYS A 133 -5.23 30.10 -7.93
N GLU A 134 -5.95 31.11 -8.40
CA GLU A 134 -6.37 32.23 -7.56
C GLU A 134 -7.26 31.79 -6.40
N GLN A 135 -8.19 30.86 -6.65
CA GLN A 135 -9.08 30.32 -5.62
C GLN A 135 -8.29 29.51 -4.58
N SER A 136 -7.36 28.66 -5.02
CA SER A 136 -6.49 27.89 -4.13
C SER A 136 -5.65 28.80 -3.23
N ALA A 137 -5.02 29.84 -3.80
CA ALA A 137 -4.23 30.80 -3.03
C ALA A 137 -5.07 31.56 -1.99
N LYS A 138 -6.32 31.93 -2.33
CA LYS A 138 -7.26 32.56 -1.38
C LYS A 138 -7.62 31.61 -0.25
N GLN A 139 -7.91 30.34 -0.55
CA GLN A 139 -8.22 29.33 0.48
C GLN A 139 -7.04 29.11 1.41
N GLU A 140 -5.81 29.03 0.88
CA GLU A 140 -4.61 28.89 1.70
C GLU A 140 -4.41 30.09 2.63
N MET A 141 -4.63 31.31 2.14
CA MET A 141 -4.55 32.51 2.97
C MET A 141 -5.61 32.51 4.08
N GLN A 142 -6.86 32.17 3.75
CA GLN A 142 -7.94 32.05 4.74
C GLN A 142 -7.64 30.98 5.79
N PHE A 143 -7.08 29.84 5.38
CA PHE A 143 -6.67 28.79 6.31
C PHE A 143 -5.54 29.27 7.24
N LYS A 144 -4.53 29.98 6.72
CA LYS A 144 -3.46 30.58 7.53
C LYS A 144 -3.99 31.59 8.54
N GLU A 145 -4.90 32.48 8.13
CA GLU A 145 -5.56 33.44 9.02
C GLU A 145 -6.38 32.73 10.10
N TRP A 146 -7.16 31.72 9.72
CA TRP A 146 -7.93 30.91 10.65
C TRP A 146 -7.03 30.18 11.66
N ARG A 147 -5.92 29.58 11.20
CA ARG A 147 -4.96 28.86 12.05
C ARG A 147 -4.25 29.80 13.02
N PHE A 148 -3.94 31.03 12.59
CA PHE A 148 -3.40 32.07 13.47
C PHE A 148 -4.39 32.49 14.56
N ALA A 149 -5.68 32.60 14.22
CA ALA A 149 -6.73 32.94 15.18
C ALA A 149 -7.09 31.78 16.13
N HIS A 150 -6.82 30.53 15.73
CA HIS A 150 -7.14 29.31 16.50
C HIS A 150 -5.87 28.46 16.69
N PRO A 151 -4.91 28.90 17.52
CA PRO A 151 -3.64 28.21 17.72
C PRO A 151 -3.83 26.80 18.33
N ASP A 152 -4.86 26.62 19.14
CA ASP A 152 -5.11 25.38 19.90
C ASP A 152 -6.15 24.45 19.22
N ALA A 153 -6.61 24.78 18.01
CA ALA A 153 -7.53 23.91 17.29
C ALA A 153 -6.80 22.66 16.79
N GLU A 154 -7.28 21.48 17.20
CA GLU A 154 -6.82 20.19 16.69
C GLU A 154 -7.20 20.07 15.21
N LEU A 155 -6.21 19.77 14.37
CA LEU A 155 -6.47 19.47 12.96
C LEU A 155 -6.91 18.00 12.84
N PRO A 156 -7.78 17.66 11.87
CA PRO A 156 -8.25 16.28 11.68
C PRO A 156 -7.15 15.28 11.27
N PHE A 157 -5.92 15.75 11.08
CA PHE A 157 -4.81 15.00 10.49
C PHE A 157 -3.48 15.21 11.26
N ASP A 158 -3.54 15.75 12.48
CA ASP A 158 -2.40 15.79 13.41
C ASP A 158 -2.30 14.47 14.21
#